data_AF-A0A0D7Q9M4-F1
#
_entry.id   AF-A0A0D7Q9M4-F1
#
_cell.length_a   1.000
_cell.length_b   1.000
_cell.length_c   1.000
_cell.angle_alpha   90.00
_cell.angle_beta   90.00
_cell.angle_gamma   90.00
#
_symmetry.space_group_name_H-M   'P 1'
#
loop_
_entity.id
_entity.type
_entity.pdbx_description
1 polymer ?
#
loop_
_entity_poly.entity_id
_entity_poly.type
_entity_poly.pdbx_seq_one_letter_code
_entity_poly.pdbx_strand_id
1 'polypeptide(L)'
;MSIAAPFETPRANLGILTAVLLFAGLLVLLDGPIWLVKMVPTQDGPVHLAQADLIARFGWGGALQEPAASFYQWNPRIEPNSAIYLLLAGLIRLTGDALVANSLFLSLYGLLWIAAAFTASRAETDRPLLPMLLLLPIAFGVFIHWGFYNFALGVPLFLLFAGFWRSLNGRRDTLAFVATALFLAALYLTHITAVVAACLLLAADGIARAVDTFERASAKAATRRLLIDGAWAAAAALPVLLLIASFLLAYQNIPGETASAEGGITQIIRRIVAATYLFTFSWWEVVALVPVFGALAVAGFAALRRFRSGDLLWPVFFVLVAGLSLLNLKLGAALLSERLAPFTGLAIVLTIASRQPAQALVRTLCLAALSGLVGQTAVRAIAYKSWAPVLESELAAGHDNPGQTFANADLVAQRDSRLFAWRIRPTLHAAQTAALAGHGVGLSSPLPSTRYFGYFPLQYVEARDFMRATPDWQDAPDAASVAKYRAGNRGAPQVLIVSASDDDGTAFASRFGYGDCRTTDTGAREINVCKVSTQLSAAHD
;
A
#
# COMPACT_ATOMS: atom_id res chain seq x y z
N MET A 1 -18.67 -32.36 46.02
CA MET A 1 -17.76 -31.70 45.06
C MET A 1 -18.38 -30.38 44.66
N SER A 2 -17.91 -29.27 45.24
CA SER A 2 -18.39 -27.93 44.89
C SER A 2 -17.46 -27.35 43.83
N ILE A 3 -18.03 -27.07 42.65
CA ILE A 3 -17.35 -26.34 41.58
C ILE A 3 -17.45 -24.86 41.95
N ALA A 4 -16.46 -24.38 42.71
CA ALA A 4 -16.27 -22.95 42.90
C ALA A 4 -15.73 -22.38 41.58
N ALA A 5 -16.60 -21.69 40.83
CA ALA A 5 -16.18 -20.84 39.74
C ALA A 5 -15.22 -19.77 40.29
N PRO A 6 -14.02 -19.58 39.73
CA PRO A 6 -13.12 -18.54 40.18
C PRO A 6 -13.75 -17.19 39.83
N PHE A 7 -14.10 -16.41 40.85
CA PHE A 7 -14.48 -15.02 40.68
C PHE A 7 -13.31 -14.27 40.04
N GLU A 8 -13.44 -13.89 38.76
CA GLU A 8 -12.53 -12.97 38.11
C GLU A 8 -12.46 -11.67 38.91
N THR A 9 -11.25 -11.32 39.38
CA THR A 9 -11.07 -10.18 40.27
C THR A 9 -11.43 -8.86 39.57
N PRO A 10 -12.09 -7.89 40.25
CA PRO A 10 -12.50 -6.60 39.65
C PRO A 10 -11.39 -5.80 38.95
N ARG A 11 -10.12 -6.00 39.36
CA ARG A 11 -8.95 -5.35 38.75
C ARG A 11 -8.62 -5.88 37.35
N ALA A 12 -8.89 -7.17 37.08
CA ALA A 12 -8.70 -7.75 35.75
C ALA A 12 -9.70 -7.14 34.75
N ASN A 13 -10.95 -6.97 35.17
CA ASN A 13 -12.02 -6.40 34.34
C ASN A 13 -11.75 -4.93 33.98
N LEU A 14 -11.22 -4.13 34.92
CA LEU A 14 -10.86 -2.73 34.64
C LEU A 14 -9.69 -2.63 33.64
N GLY A 15 -8.72 -3.54 33.71
CA GLY A 15 -7.60 -3.60 32.77
C GLY A 15 -8.04 -3.94 31.34
N ILE A 16 -8.92 -4.94 31.20
CA ILE A 16 -9.49 -5.33 29.90
C ILE A 16 -10.30 -4.17 29.31
N LEU A 17 -11.19 -3.55 30.09
CA LEU A 17 -11.99 -2.41 29.63
C LEU A 17 -11.10 -1.26 29.16
N THR A 18 -10.04 -0.92 29.90
CA THR A 18 -9.10 0.13 29.52
C THR A 18 -8.40 -0.18 28.19
N ALA A 19 -7.98 -1.44 27.99
CA ALA A 19 -7.36 -1.88 26.74
C ALA A 19 -8.34 -1.82 25.56
N VAL A 20 -9.59 -2.26 25.77
CA VAL A 20 -10.66 -2.19 24.76
C VAL A 20 -10.96 -0.75 24.37
N LEU A 21 -11.11 0.16 25.35
CA LEU A 21 -11.36 1.58 25.09
C LEU A 21 -10.19 2.25 24.37
N LEU A 22 -8.95 1.89 24.70
CA LEU A 22 -7.77 2.37 23.99
C LEU A 22 -7.79 1.90 22.53
N PHE A 23 -8.02 0.61 22.27
CA PHE A 23 -8.07 0.07 20.91
C PHE A 23 -9.21 0.70 20.11
N ALA A 24 -10.39 0.84 20.70
CA ALA A 24 -11.53 1.52 20.07
C ALA A 24 -11.22 3.00 19.78
N GLY A 25 -10.59 3.72 20.72
CA GLY A 25 -10.18 5.11 20.53
C GLY A 25 -9.15 5.26 19.41
N LEU A 26 -8.17 4.36 19.31
CA LEU A 26 -7.19 4.35 18.22
C LEU A 26 -7.84 3.98 16.88
N LEU A 27 -8.81 3.07 16.87
CA LEU A 27 -9.55 2.70 15.67
C LEU A 27 -10.34 3.91 15.15
N VAL A 28 -11.11 4.58 16.01
CA VAL A 28 -11.83 5.80 15.65
C VAL A 28 -10.87 6.88 15.18
N LEU A 29 -9.70 6.99 15.81
CA LEU A 29 -8.68 7.97 15.44
C LEU A 29 -8.06 7.70 14.06
N LEU A 30 -7.78 6.44 13.72
CA LEU A 30 -7.16 6.09 12.44
C LEU A 30 -8.18 6.03 11.30
N ASP A 31 -9.34 5.41 11.57
CA ASP A 31 -10.30 5.04 10.55
C ASP A 31 -11.47 6.02 10.43
N GLY A 32 -11.70 6.84 11.45
CA GLY A 32 -12.74 7.88 11.43
C GLY A 32 -12.76 8.70 10.14
N PRO A 33 -11.61 9.19 9.61
CA PRO A 33 -11.57 9.93 8.36
C PRO A 33 -12.12 9.18 7.14
N ILE A 34 -11.96 7.86 7.07
CA ILE A 34 -12.41 7.03 5.94
C ILE A 34 -13.91 7.22 5.73
N TRP A 35 -14.67 7.22 6.83
CA TRP A 35 -16.13 7.31 6.82
C TRP A 35 -16.67 8.74 6.67
N LEU A 36 -15.79 9.75 6.56
CA LEU A 36 -16.20 11.13 6.28
C LEU A 36 -16.46 11.39 4.79
N VAL A 37 -16.09 10.46 3.92
CA VAL A 37 -16.16 10.59 2.46
C VAL A 37 -16.67 9.29 1.84
N LYS A 38 -17.27 9.38 0.65
CA LYS A 38 -17.71 8.17 -0.09
C LYS A 38 -16.54 7.37 -0.65
N MET A 39 -15.46 8.06 -0.99
CA MET A 39 -14.27 7.47 -1.57
C MET A 39 -13.03 8.16 -0.99
N VAL A 40 -12.14 7.38 -0.39
CA VAL A 40 -10.85 7.87 0.10
C VAL A 40 -9.97 8.24 -1.10
N PRO A 41 -9.34 9.44 -1.11
CA PRO A 41 -8.47 9.87 -2.22
C PRO A 41 -7.18 9.06 -2.25
N THR A 42 -7.22 7.97 -2.99
CA THR A 42 -6.06 7.13 -3.30
C THR A 42 -5.79 7.16 -4.80
N GLN A 43 -4.53 7.03 -5.19
CA GLN A 43 -4.11 7.09 -6.58
C GLN A 43 -4.46 5.81 -7.35
N ASP A 44 -3.96 4.64 -6.90
CA ASP A 44 -4.17 3.35 -7.56
C ASP A 44 -5.35 2.55 -7.02
N GLY A 45 -5.95 2.98 -5.90
CA GLY A 45 -7.10 2.32 -5.30
C GLY A 45 -8.30 2.14 -6.25
N PRO A 46 -8.66 3.12 -7.12
CA PRO A 46 -9.72 2.93 -8.11
C PRO A 46 -9.49 1.73 -9.02
N VAL A 47 -8.25 1.48 -9.45
CA VAL A 47 -7.91 0.36 -10.34
C VAL A 47 -8.09 -0.98 -9.61
N HIS A 48 -7.59 -1.06 -8.38
CA HIS A 48 -7.75 -2.25 -7.56
C HIS A 48 -9.22 -2.55 -7.27
N LEU A 49 -10.01 -1.51 -7.02
CA LEU A 49 -11.43 -1.65 -6.72
C LEU A 49 -12.24 -2.08 -7.94
N ALA A 50 -12.00 -1.48 -9.11
CA ALA A 50 -12.63 -1.88 -10.37
C ALA A 50 -12.36 -3.35 -10.73
N GLN A 51 -11.11 -3.81 -10.58
CA GLN A 51 -10.78 -5.22 -10.82
C GLN A 51 -11.39 -6.15 -9.77
N ALA A 52 -11.37 -5.77 -8.49
CA ALA A 52 -11.98 -6.57 -7.42
C ALA A 52 -13.51 -6.70 -7.60
N ASP A 53 -14.14 -5.67 -8.13
CA ASP A 53 -15.56 -5.67 -8.48
C ASP A 53 -15.87 -6.61 -9.66
N LEU A 54 -15.05 -6.63 -10.71
CA LEU A 54 -15.16 -7.64 -11.78
C LEU A 54 -14.98 -9.06 -11.24
N ILE A 55 -14.03 -9.29 -10.31
CA ILE A 55 -13.86 -10.58 -9.62
C ILE A 55 -15.09 -10.92 -8.78
N ALA A 56 -15.66 -9.94 -8.07
CA ALA A 56 -16.85 -10.15 -7.24
C ALA A 56 -18.03 -10.62 -8.11
N ARG A 57 -18.26 -9.97 -9.26
CA ARG A 57 -19.37 -10.25 -10.17
C ARG A 57 -19.21 -11.56 -10.93
N PHE A 58 -18.06 -11.78 -11.55
CA PHE A 58 -17.86 -12.91 -12.47
C PHE A 58 -17.18 -14.12 -11.83
N GLY A 59 -16.59 -13.94 -10.64
CA GLY A 59 -15.73 -14.95 -10.03
C GLY A 59 -14.35 -14.96 -10.66
N TRP A 60 -13.33 -15.26 -9.86
CA TRP A 60 -11.97 -15.38 -10.35
C TRP A 60 -11.89 -16.49 -11.41
N GLY A 61 -11.46 -16.14 -12.62
CA GLY A 61 -11.42 -17.08 -13.75
C GLY A 61 -12.78 -17.38 -14.40
N GLY A 62 -13.85 -16.71 -13.99
CA GLY A 62 -15.19 -16.90 -14.56
C GLY A 62 -15.39 -16.19 -15.91
N ALA A 63 -16.52 -16.47 -16.57
CA ALA A 63 -16.82 -15.85 -17.87
C ALA A 63 -17.15 -14.36 -17.68
N LEU A 64 -16.27 -13.48 -18.19
CA LEU A 64 -16.53 -12.05 -18.26
C LEU A 64 -17.70 -11.78 -19.22
N GLN A 65 -18.46 -10.71 -18.96
CA GLN A 65 -19.51 -10.23 -19.85
C GLN A 65 -19.11 -8.89 -20.47
N GLU A 66 -19.75 -8.52 -21.58
CA GLU A 66 -19.55 -7.21 -22.19
C GLU A 66 -19.99 -6.07 -21.26
N PRO A 67 -19.29 -4.91 -21.25
CA PRO A 67 -18.13 -4.57 -22.09
C PRO A 67 -16.78 -5.16 -21.62
N ALA A 68 -16.70 -5.71 -20.41
CA ALA A 68 -15.43 -6.18 -19.82
C ALA A 68 -14.77 -7.31 -20.61
N ALA A 69 -15.56 -8.27 -21.13
CA ALA A 69 -15.08 -9.40 -21.93
C ALA A 69 -14.31 -8.96 -23.19
N SER A 70 -14.63 -7.77 -23.72
CA SER A 70 -13.94 -7.23 -24.86
C SER A 70 -12.55 -6.69 -24.54
N PHE A 71 -12.27 -6.26 -23.32
CA PHE A 71 -11.03 -5.55 -23.01
C PHE A 71 -10.15 -6.27 -22.00
N TYR A 72 -10.71 -7.16 -21.19
CA TYR A 72 -9.98 -7.85 -20.14
C TYR A 72 -9.87 -9.35 -20.39
N GLN A 73 -8.78 -9.91 -19.90
CA GLN A 73 -8.56 -11.35 -19.77
C GLN A 73 -8.01 -11.68 -18.38
N TRP A 74 -8.28 -12.89 -17.90
CA TRP A 74 -7.72 -13.38 -16.65
C TRP A 74 -6.23 -13.67 -16.79
N ASN A 75 -5.46 -13.25 -15.80
CA ASN A 75 -4.11 -13.75 -15.59
C ASN A 75 -4.19 -15.12 -14.89
N PRO A 76 -3.72 -16.22 -15.53
CA PRO A 76 -3.82 -17.55 -14.94
C PRO A 76 -2.74 -17.84 -13.88
N ARG A 77 -1.77 -16.93 -13.68
CA ARG A 77 -0.63 -17.13 -12.78
C ARG A 77 -0.97 -16.73 -11.34
N ILE A 78 -0.30 -17.37 -10.39
CA ILE A 78 -0.36 -16.98 -8.98
C ILE A 78 0.69 -15.89 -8.74
N GLU A 79 0.23 -14.65 -8.88
CA GLU A 79 1.09 -13.49 -8.77
C GLU A 79 1.20 -13.01 -7.32
N PRO A 80 2.33 -12.37 -6.95
CA PRO A 80 2.32 -11.50 -5.79
C PRO A 80 1.24 -10.42 -5.99
N ASN A 81 0.82 -9.75 -4.93
CA ASN A 81 -0.25 -8.74 -4.99
C ASN A 81 -1.66 -9.30 -5.25
N SER A 82 -1.91 -10.56 -4.91
CA SER A 82 -3.24 -11.19 -5.07
C SER A 82 -4.16 -10.99 -3.86
N ALA A 83 -3.59 -10.74 -2.67
CA ALA A 83 -4.34 -10.76 -1.41
C ALA A 83 -5.49 -9.75 -1.37
N ILE A 84 -5.26 -8.50 -1.79
CA ILE A 84 -6.30 -7.45 -1.70
C ILE A 84 -7.47 -7.72 -2.63
N TYR A 85 -7.26 -8.41 -3.74
CA TYR A 85 -8.33 -8.69 -4.69
C TYR A 85 -9.31 -9.70 -4.13
N LEU A 86 -8.81 -10.73 -3.47
CA LEU A 86 -9.64 -11.71 -2.76
C LEU A 86 -10.40 -11.05 -1.61
N LEU A 87 -9.73 -10.20 -0.83
CA LEU A 87 -10.34 -9.48 0.29
C LEU A 87 -11.42 -8.50 -0.18
N LEU A 88 -11.09 -7.60 -1.11
CA LEU A 88 -12.04 -6.62 -1.64
C LEU A 88 -13.19 -7.30 -2.37
N ALA A 89 -12.95 -8.30 -3.23
CA ALA A 89 -14.03 -9.01 -3.91
C ALA A 89 -14.97 -9.72 -2.91
N GLY A 90 -14.41 -10.31 -1.85
CA GLY A 90 -15.19 -10.88 -0.76
C GLY A 90 -16.04 -9.83 -0.03
N LEU A 91 -15.46 -8.67 0.29
CA LEU A 91 -16.18 -7.56 0.93
C LEU A 91 -17.23 -6.94 0.00
N ILE A 92 -16.98 -6.86 -1.30
CA ILE A 92 -17.95 -6.40 -2.31
C ILE A 92 -19.14 -7.36 -2.34
N ARG A 93 -18.90 -8.67 -2.37
CA ARG A 93 -19.99 -9.67 -2.30
C ARG A 93 -20.77 -9.59 -1.00
N LEU A 94 -20.09 -9.32 0.12
CA LEU A 94 -20.72 -9.21 1.43
C LEU A 94 -21.61 -7.97 1.55
N THR A 95 -21.19 -6.85 0.97
CA THR A 95 -21.86 -5.55 1.12
C THR A 95 -22.80 -5.21 -0.02
N GLY A 96 -22.58 -5.78 -1.21
CA GLY A 96 -23.24 -5.38 -2.45
C GLY A 96 -22.75 -4.05 -3.03
N ASP A 97 -21.76 -3.40 -2.41
CA ASP A 97 -21.30 -2.05 -2.78
C ASP A 97 -19.78 -1.96 -2.68
N ALA A 98 -19.13 -1.58 -3.79
CA ALA A 98 -17.67 -1.50 -3.85
C ALA A 98 -17.07 -0.36 -3.02
N LEU A 99 -17.75 0.78 -2.90
CA LEU A 99 -17.27 1.91 -2.11
C LEU A 99 -17.35 1.59 -0.61
N VAL A 100 -18.43 0.95 -0.17
CA VAL A 100 -18.57 0.46 1.21
C VAL A 100 -17.53 -0.62 1.49
N ALA A 101 -17.34 -1.56 0.57
CA ALA A 101 -16.31 -2.60 0.69
C ALA A 101 -14.88 -2.02 0.82
N ASN A 102 -14.55 -0.97 0.06
CA ASN A 102 -13.27 -0.28 0.17
C ASN A 102 -13.11 0.41 1.54
N SER A 103 -14.16 1.06 2.04
CA SER A 103 -14.16 1.69 3.37
C SER A 103 -14.00 0.67 4.50
N LEU A 104 -14.67 -0.48 4.38
CA LEU A 104 -14.49 -1.61 5.30
C LEU A 104 -13.09 -2.21 5.21
N PHE A 105 -12.54 -2.40 4.02
CA PHE A 105 -11.16 -2.87 3.83
C PHE A 105 -10.16 -1.95 4.54
N LEU A 106 -10.27 -0.64 4.32
CA LEU A 106 -9.38 0.34 4.95
C LEU A 106 -9.55 0.35 6.48
N SER A 107 -10.76 0.12 7.00
CA SER A 107 -11.00 0.01 8.44
C SER A 107 -10.40 -1.29 9.03
N LEU A 108 -10.57 -2.42 8.35
CA LEU A 108 -9.94 -3.70 8.74
C LEU A 108 -8.42 -3.60 8.68
N TYR A 109 -7.89 -2.84 7.72
CA TYR A 109 -6.48 -2.53 7.60
C TYR A 109 -5.97 -1.69 8.79
N GLY A 110 -6.69 -0.64 9.20
CA GLY A 110 -6.38 0.15 10.38
C GLY A 110 -6.38 -0.69 11.66
N LEU A 111 -7.42 -1.52 11.86
CA LEU A 111 -7.49 -2.47 12.95
C LEU A 111 -6.32 -3.46 12.96
N LEU A 112 -5.98 -4.02 11.80
CA LEU A 112 -4.85 -4.93 11.63
C LEU A 112 -3.54 -4.25 12.04
N TRP A 113 -3.35 -2.98 11.68
CA TRP A 113 -2.18 -2.20 12.11
C TRP A 113 -2.09 -2.04 13.63
N ILE A 114 -3.20 -1.68 14.28
CA ILE A 114 -3.26 -1.55 15.74
C ILE A 114 -2.88 -2.88 16.40
N ALA A 115 -3.49 -3.98 15.96
CA ALA A 115 -3.21 -5.32 16.48
C ALA A 115 -1.76 -5.76 16.22
N ALA A 116 -1.24 -5.54 15.01
CA ALA A 116 0.10 -5.91 14.61
C ALA A 116 1.18 -5.11 15.36
N ALA A 117 1.00 -3.80 15.46
CA ALA A 117 1.90 -2.92 16.19
C ALA A 117 1.94 -3.27 17.69
N PHE A 118 0.78 -3.56 18.29
CA PHE A 118 0.70 -4.02 19.68
C PHE A 118 1.39 -5.38 19.86
N THR A 119 1.11 -6.35 18.99
CA THR A 119 1.66 -7.71 19.06
C THR A 119 3.19 -7.70 18.93
N ALA A 120 3.72 -7.03 17.91
CA ALA A 120 5.17 -6.90 17.72
C ALA A 120 5.83 -6.17 18.89
N SER A 121 5.20 -5.10 19.40
CA SER A 121 5.71 -4.36 20.56
C SER A 121 5.71 -5.21 21.83
N ARG A 122 4.66 -5.99 22.06
CA ARG A 122 4.51 -6.84 23.26
C ARG A 122 5.51 -7.99 23.28
N ALA A 123 5.90 -8.48 22.10
CA ALA A 123 6.94 -9.49 21.95
C ALA A 123 8.33 -8.98 22.38
N GLU A 124 8.54 -7.65 22.39
CA GLU A 124 9.82 -7.03 22.74
C GLU A 124 9.82 -6.39 24.14
N THR A 125 8.65 -6.06 24.70
CA THR A 125 8.55 -5.40 26.00
C THR A 125 7.22 -5.61 26.72
N ASP A 126 7.24 -5.56 28.05
CA ASP A 126 6.04 -5.49 28.90
C ASP A 126 5.34 -4.13 28.87
N ARG A 127 5.93 -3.12 28.22
CA ARG A 127 5.37 -1.76 28.08
C ARG A 127 5.15 -1.42 26.60
N PRO A 128 4.21 -2.09 25.91
CA PRO A 128 4.09 -2.01 24.44
C PRO A 128 3.52 -0.68 23.93
N LEU A 129 2.93 0.16 24.78
CA LEU A 129 2.17 1.33 24.35
C LEU A 129 3.01 2.34 23.56
N LEU A 130 4.21 2.69 24.04
CA LEU A 130 5.05 3.66 23.34
C LEU A 130 5.48 3.17 21.94
N PRO A 131 6.14 2.01 21.80
CA PRO A 131 6.53 1.52 20.48
C PRO A 131 5.31 1.31 19.57
N MET A 132 4.18 0.82 20.10
CA MET A 132 2.93 0.73 19.34
C MET A 132 2.52 2.09 18.76
N LEU A 133 2.43 3.15 19.58
CA LEU A 133 2.06 4.49 19.13
C LEU A 133 3.06 5.08 18.12
N LEU A 134 4.35 4.76 18.23
CA LEU A 134 5.39 5.19 17.28
C LEU A 134 5.28 4.48 15.92
N LEU A 135 4.65 3.31 15.85
CA LEU A 135 4.41 2.56 14.60
C LEU A 135 3.17 3.04 13.84
N LEU A 136 2.12 3.50 14.54
CA LEU A 136 0.83 3.85 13.92
C LEU A 136 0.86 4.95 12.85
N PRO A 137 1.76 5.95 12.87
CA PRO A 137 1.86 6.93 11.78
C PRO A 137 2.16 6.33 10.41
N ILE A 138 2.68 5.09 10.35
CA ILE A 138 2.96 4.36 9.12
C ILE A 138 1.67 3.82 8.49
N ALA A 139 0.64 3.52 9.29
CA ALA A 139 -0.57 2.84 8.84
C ALA A 139 -1.21 3.54 7.65
N PHE A 140 -1.58 4.81 7.81
CA PHE A 140 -2.13 5.60 6.72
C PHE A 140 -1.08 6.46 6.00
N GLY A 141 0.16 5.96 5.84
CA GLY A 141 1.24 6.68 5.16
C GLY A 141 1.03 6.86 3.64
N VAL A 142 2.06 7.32 2.93
CA VAL A 142 1.96 7.56 1.47
C VAL A 142 1.60 6.31 0.68
N PHE A 143 2.00 5.13 1.13
CA PHE A 143 1.80 3.89 0.37
C PHE A 143 0.34 3.46 0.28
N ILE A 144 -0.48 3.67 1.32
CA ILE A 144 -1.92 3.39 1.22
C ILE A 144 -2.60 4.41 0.29
N HIS A 145 -2.15 5.66 0.32
CA HIS A 145 -2.70 6.74 -0.50
C HIS A 145 -2.21 6.71 -1.95
N TRP A 146 -1.05 6.12 -2.23
CA TRP A 146 -0.70 5.71 -3.59
C TRP A 146 -1.59 4.58 -4.08
N GLY A 147 -2.40 3.97 -3.22
CA GLY A 147 -3.23 2.84 -3.60
C GLY A 147 -2.45 1.53 -3.66
N PHE A 148 -1.21 1.46 -3.15
CA PHE A 148 -0.44 0.21 -3.09
C PHE A 148 -0.95 -0.71 -1.97
N TYR A 149 -2.25 -1.03 -1.99
CA TYR A 149 -2.96 -1.75 -0.94
C TYR A 149 -2.29 -3.08 -0.58
N ASN A 150 -1.81 -3.82 -1.59
CA ASN A 150 -1.10 -5.08 -1.40
C ASN A 150 0.21 -4.92 -0.64
N PHE A 151 1.06 -3.97 -1.06
CA PHE A 151 2.28 -3.64 -0.34
C PHE A 151 1.97 -3.15 1.08
N ALA A 152 1.03 -2.21 1.20
CA ALA A 152 0.65 -1.59 2.45
C ALA A 152 0.13 -2.63 3.46
N LEU A 153 -0.65 -3.64 3.00
CA LEU A 153 -1.14 -4.77 3.79
C LEU A 153 -0.01 -5.71 4.24
N GLY A 154 1.04 -5.88 3.43
CA GLY A 154 2.19 -6.70 3.77
C GLY A 154 3.00 -6.17 4.95
N VAL A 155 2.97 -4.87 5.22
CA VAL A 155 3.72 -4.25 6.33
C VAL A 155 3.20 -4.64 7.73
N PRO A 156 1.91 -4.48 8.08
CA PRO A 156 1.40 -4.97 9.36
C PRO A 156 1.41 -6.50 9.44
N LEU A 157 1.26 -7.20 8.30
CA LEU A 157 1.40 -8.65 8.27
C LEU A 157 2.84 -9.09 8.61
N PHE A 158 3.85 -8.33 8.17
CA PHE A 158 5.24 -8.52 8.58
C PHE A 158 5.44 -8.27 10.09
N LEU A 159 4.77 -7.28 10.70
CA LEU A 159 4.83 -7.08 12.14
C LEU A 159 4.23 -8.25 12.92
N LEU A 160 3.11 -8.81 12.43
CA LEU A 160 2.57 -10.05 13.00
C LEU A 160 3.53 -11.22 12.82
N PHE A 161 4.20 -11.33 11.67
CA PHE A 161 5.26 -12.31 11.44
C PHE A 161 6.42 -12.13 12.42
N ALA A 162 6.84 -10.91 12.69
CA ALA A 162 7.87 -10.64 13.69
C ALA A 162 7.42 -11.08 15.09
N GLY A 163 6.20 -10.72 15.51
CA GLY A 163 5.66 -11.15 16.80
C GLY A 163 5.53 -12.68 16.92
N PHE A 164 5.07 -13.35 15.85
CA PHE A 164 5.04 -14.80 15.74
C PHE A 164 6.44 -15.41 15.83
N TRP A 165 7.40 -14.88 15.09
CA TRP A 165 8.76 -15.39 15.07
C TRP A 165 9.41 -15.32 16.46
N ARG A 166 9.16 -14.22 17.19
CA ARG A 166 9.61 -14.08 18.59
C ARG A 166 8.93 -15.09 19.52
N SER A 167 7.65 -15.37 19.32
CA SER A 167 6.92 -16.33 20.16
C SER A 167 7.38 -17.78 19.97
N LEU A 168 7.98 -18.12 18.83
CA LEU A 168 8.63 -19.42 18.63
C LEU A 168 9.82 -19.62 19.57
N ASN A 169 10.48 -18.55 20.03
CA ASN A 169 11.63 -18.61 20.96
C ASN A 169 12.69 -19.66 20.57
N GLY A 170 13.01 -19.72 19.27
CA GLY A 170 14.00 -20.65 18.72
C GLY A 170 13.52 -22.09 18.50
N ARG A 171 12.23 -22.40 18.70
CA ARG A 171 11.62 -23.69 18.32
C ARG A 171 11.78 -23.97 16.83
N ARG A 172 12.03 -25.23 16.49
CA ARG A 172 12.28 -25.72 15.11
C ARG A 172 11.56 -27.02 14.79
N ASP A 173 10.49 -27.30 15.53
CA ASP A 173 9.64 -28.45 15.25
C ASP A 173 8.88 -28.27 13.92
N THR A 174 8.25 -29.36 13.47
CA THR A 174 7.49 -29.38 12.22
C THR A 174 6.39 -28.33 12.17
N LEU A 175 5.73 -28.06 13.31
CA LEU A 175 4.66 -27.06 13.37
C LEU A 175 5.23 -25.65 13.17
N ALA A 176 6.35 -25.32 13.82
CA ALA A 176 7.05 -24.05 13.62
C ALA A 176 7.50 -23.87 12.17
N PHE A 177 7.99 -24.95 11.54
CA PHE A 177 8.40 -24.95 10.14
C PHE A 177 7.21 -24.66 9.20
N VAL A 178 6.12 -25.42 9.33
CA VAL A 178 4.92 -25.27 8.50
C VAL A 178 4.29 -23.89 8.71
N ALA A 179 4.15 -23.45 9.95
CA ALA A 179 3.60 -22.14 10.27
C ALA A 179 4.46 -21.00 9.67
N THR A 180 5.79 -21.11 9.74
CA THR A 180 6.69 -20.13 9.11
C THR A 180 6.53 -20.12 7.60
N ALA A 181 6.49 -21.29 6.95
CA ALA A 181 6.31 -21.40 5.50
C ALA A 181 4.96 -20.80 5.04
N LEU A 182 3.87 -21.10 5.77
CA LEU A 182 2.54 -20.53 5.49
C LEU A 182 2.51 -19.02 5.68
N PHE A 183 3.20 -18.50 6.70
CA PHE A 183 3.24 -17.06 6.93
C PHE A 183 4.04 -16.33 5.83
N LEU A 184 5.16 -16.90 5.39
CA LEU A 184 5.91 -16.40 4.23
C LEU A 184 5.06 -16.45 2.95
N ALA A 185 4.24 -17.48 2.77
CA ALA A 185 3.32 -17.56 1.64
C ALA A 185 2.22 -16.48 1.72
N ALA A 186 1.67 -16.22 2.91
CA ALA A 186 0.74 -15.11 3.10
C ALA A 186 1.38 -13.75 2.80
N LEU A 187 2.63 -13.54 3.23
CA LEU A 187 3.40 -12.33 2.87
C LEU A 187 3.64 -12.23 1.36
N TYR A 188 3.92 -13.34 0.67
CA TYR A 188 4.05 -13.35 -0.80
C TYR A 188 2.78 -12.90 -1.50
N LEU A 189 1.62 -13.41 -1.06
CA LEU A 189 0.32 -13.01 -1.61
C LEU A 189 0.04 -11.52 -1.40
N THR A 190 0.59 -10.90 -0.35
CA THR A 190 0.59 -9.45 -0.20
C THR A 190 1.60 -8.80 -1.14
N HIS A 191 2.91 -8.94 -0.91
CA HIS A 191 3.93 -8.30 -1.73
C HIS A 191 5.31 -8.94 -1.53
N ILE A 192 6.10 -9.07 -2.60
CA ILE A 192 7.45 -9.67 -2.54
C ILE A 192 8.36 -8.98 -1.52
N THR A 193 8.34 -7.64 -1.45
CA THR A 193 9.14 -6.89 -0.45
C THR A 193 8.85 -7.31 0.99
N ALA A 194 7.62 -7.69 1.33
CA ALA A 194 7.29 -8.14 2.67
C ALA A 194 7.95 -9.50 2.98
N VAL A 195 8.04 -10.39 1.99
CA VAL A 195 8.82 -11.64 2.08
C VAL A 195 10.31 -11.34 2.22
N VAL A 196 10.86 -10.43 1.42
CA VAL A 196 12.26 -10.01 1.51
C VAL A 196 12.57 -9.51 2.93
N ALA A 197 11.73 -8.63 3.48
CA ALA A 197 11.88 -8.16 4.85
C ALA A 197 11.79 -9.31 5.88
N ALA A 198 10.87 -10.26 5.72
CA ALA A 198 10.79 -11.43 6.59
C ALA A 198 12.06 -12.30 6.51
N CYS A 199 12.60 -12.55 5.32
CA CYS A 199 13.86 -13.27 5.15
C CYS A 199 15.04 -12.52 5.78
N LEU A 200 15.09 -11.19 5.65
CA LEU A 200 16.11 -10.37 6.33
C LEU A 200 15.97 -10.42 7.86
N LEU A 201 14.75 -10.52 8.39
CA LEU A 201 14.51 -10.68 9.83
C LEU A 201 15.02 -12.04 10.32
N LEU A 202 14.73 -13.12 9.58
CA LEU A 202 15.24 -14.47 9.88
C LEU A 202 16.78 -14.50 9.85
N ALA A 203 17.39 -13.84 8.85
CA ALA A 203 18.84 -13.70 8.76
C ALA A 203 19.42 -12.88 9.92
N ALA A 204 18.80 -11.76 10.28
CA ALA A 204 19.23 -10.91 11.38
C ALA A 204 19.23 -11.66 12.72
N ASP A 205 18.18 -12.45 12.96
CA ASP A 205 18.05 -13.30 14.15
C ASP A 205 19.10 -14.44 14.18
N GLY A 206 19.37 -15.07 13.04
CA GLY A 206 20.46 -16.04 12.89
C GLY A 206 21.84 -15.44 13.20
N ILE A 207 22.12 -14.23 12.67
CA ILE A 207 23.35 -13.49 12.92
C ILE A 207 23.46 -13.08 14.40
N ALA A 208 22.40 -12.52 14.98
CA ALA A 208 22.39 -12.10 16.38
C ALA A 208 22.71 -13.27 17.33
N ARG A 209 22.12 -14.45 17.10
CA ARG A 209 22.43 -15.66 17.85
C ARG A 209 23.84 -16.19 17.61
N ALA A 210 24.36 -16.07 16.40
CA ALA A 210 25.72 -16.48 16.09
C ALA A 210 26.74 -15.60 16.82
N VAL A 211 26.52 -14.29 16.90
CA VAL A 211 27.33 -13.36 17.68
C VAL A 211 27.31 -13.72 19.18
N ASP A 212 26.12 -13.95 19.75
CA ASP A 212 26.01 -14.38 21.16
C ASP A 212 26.72 -15.73 21.42
N THR A 213 26.63 -16.67 20.48
CA THR A 213 27.34 -17.96 20.57
C THR A 213 28.86 -17.79 20.46
N PHE A 214 29.33 -16.83 19.65
CA PHE A 214 30.75 -16.51 19.52
C PHE A 214 31.31 -15.98 20.83
N GLU A 215 30.60 -15.05 21.47
CA GLU A 215 31.03 -14.45 22.75
C GLU A 215 31.07 -15.46 23.90
N ARG A 216 30.13 -16.41 23.95
CA ARG A 216 30.03 -17.40 25.04
C ARG A 216 30.83 -18.69 24.81
N ALA A 217 31.16 -19.01 23.56
CA ALA A 217 31.78 -20.29 23.22
C ALA A 217 32.96 -20.12 22.25
N SER A 218 32.73 -20.23 20.94
CA SER A 218 33.80 -20.19 19.94
C SER A 218 33.29 -19.85 18.54
N ALA A 219 34.21 -19.40 17.67
CA ALA A 219 33.94 -19.16 16.25
C ALA A 219 33.33 -20.38 15.54
N LYS A 220 33.85 -21.59 15.81
CA LYS A 220 33.33 -22.82 15.20
C LYS A 220 31.88 -23.10 15.60
N ALA A 221 31.53 -22.88 16.87
CA ALA A 221 30.17 -23.05 17.36
C ALA A 221 29.21 -22.01 16.74
N ALA A 222 29.64 -20.75 16.66
CA ALA A 222 28.89 -19.68 16.02
C ALA A 222 28.62 -19.96 14.52
N THR A 223 29.64 -20.36 13.77
CA THR A 223 29.49 -20.73 12.34
C THR A 223 28.54 -21.90 12.17
N ARG A 224 28.68 -22.97 12.98
CA ARG A 224 27.76 -24.11 12.94
C ARG A 224 26.32 -23.67 13.22
N ARG A 225 26.11 -22.80 14.21
CA ARG A 225 24.79 -22.26 14.53
C ARG A 225 24.22 -21.49 13.35
N LEU A 226 25.00 -20.57 12.78
CA LEU A 226 24.57 -19.77 11.63
C LEU A 226 24.16 -20.66 10.43
N LEU A 227 24.93 -21.71 10.13
CA LEU A 227 24.62 -22.63 9.05
C LEU A 227 23.33 -23.42 9.29
N ILE A 228 23.11 -23.93 10.51
CA ILE A 228 21.88 -24.67 10.84
C ILE A 228 20.67 -23.74 10.79
N ASP A 229 20.78 -22.55 11.38
CA ASP A 229 19.72 -21.54 11.40
C ASP A 229 19.37 -21.10 9.97
N GLY A 230 20.39 -20.82 9.16
CA GLY A 230 20.25 -20.42 7.77
C GLY A 230 19.64 -21.54 6.90
N ALA A 231 20.10 -22.78 7.05
CA ALA A 231 19.55 -23.91 6.31
C ALA A 231 18.07 -24.15 6.64
N TRP A 232 17.69 -24.06 7.92
CA TRP A 232 16.30 -24.21 8.35
C TRP A 232 15.42 -23.08 7.79
N ALA A 233 15.86 -21.82 7.89
CA ALA A 233 15.12 -20.68 7.38
C ALA A 233 14.99 -20.72 5.85
N ALA A 234 16.07 -21.06 5.15
CA ALA A 234 16.06 -21.23 3.69
C ALA A 234 15.11 -22.35 3.25
N ALA A 235 15.09 -23.48 3.96
CA ALA A 235 14.16 -24.57 3.67
C ALA A 235 12.70 -24.16 3.87
N ALA A 236 12.39 -23.39 4.92
CA ALA A 236 11.04 -22.87 5.16
C ALA A 236 10.62 -21.83 4.11
N ALA A 237 11.56 -21.01 3.63
CA ALA A 237 11.31 -20.00 2.61
C ALA A 237 11.29 -20.54 1.18
N LEU A 238 11.85 -21.73 0.94
CA LEU A 238 12.07 -22.29 -0.40
C LEU A 238 10.82 -22.26 -1.29
N PRO A 239 9.61 -22.67 -0.86
CA PRO A 239 8.43 -22.63 -1.72
C PRO A 239 8.13 -21.22 -2.24
N VAL A 240 8.26 -20.22 -1.38
CA VAL A 240 8.00 -18.82 -1.75
C VAL A 240 9.13 -18.23 -2.59
N LEU A 241 10.38 -18.61 -2.32
CA LEU A 241 11.52 -18.20 -3.15
C LEU A 241 11.39 -18.75 -4.58
N LEU A 242 10.86 -19.96 -4.75
CA LEU A 242 10.55 -20.52 -6.07
C LEU A 242 9.43 -19.75 -6.78
N LEU A 243 8.38 -19.32 -6.06
CA LEU A 243 7.33 -18.46 -6.62
C LEU A 243 7.88 -17.09 -7.03
N ILE A 244 8.74 -16.47 -6.21
CA ILE A 244 9.42 -15.22 -6.56
C ILE A 244 10.30 -15.42 -7.80
N ALA A 245 11.10 -16.49 -7.86
CA ALA A 245 11.92 -16.77 -9.04
C ALA A 245 11.06 -16.95 -10.30
N SER A 246 9.95 -17.68 -10.21
CA SER A 246 8.98 -17.85 -11.30
C SER A 246 8.40 -16.51 -11.76
N PHE A 247 8.01 -15.64 -10.82
CA PHE A 247 7.54 -14.27 -11.11
C PHE A 247 8.61 -13.45 -11.86
N LEU A 248 9.86 -13.45 -11.38
CA LEU A 248 10.93 -12.68 -12.00
C LEU A 248 11.25 -13.18 -13.42
N LEU A 249 11.25 -14.49 -13.63
CA LEU A 249 11.45 -15.08 -14.96
C LEU A 249 10.29 -14.76 -15.92
N ALA A 250 9.06 -14.73 -15.40
CA ALA A 250 7.87 -14.41 -16.19
C ALA A 250 7.87 -12.98 -16.74
N TYR A 251 8.39 -12.04 -15.95
CA TYR A 251 8.27 -10.61 -16.21
C TYR A 251 9.61 -9.89 -16.50
N GLN A 252 10.67 -10.65 -16.79
CA GLN A 252 12.00 -10.11 -17.11
C GLN A 252 12.02 -9.15 -18.31
N ASN A 253 11.06 -9.28 -19.23
CA ASN A 253 10.99 -8.50 -20.48
C ASN A 253 10.06 -7.29 -20.40
N ILE A 254 9.41 -7.05 -19.26
CA ILE A 254 8.59 -5.85 -19.10
C ILE A 254 9.56 -4.65 -19.01
N PRO A 255 9.50 -3.70 -19.96
CA PRO A 255 10.37 -2.53 -19.93
C PRO A 255 10.08 -1.75 -18.64
N GLY A 256 11.03 -1.79 -17.71
CA GLY A 256 10.98 -0.90 -16.56
C GLY A 256 11.04 0.54 -17.03
N GLU A 257 10.51 1.47 -16.22
CA GLU A 257 10.74 2.89 -16.47
C GLU A 257 12.25 3.14 -16.61
N THR A 258 12.62 3.89 -17.66
CA THR A 258 14.01 4.29 -17.89
C THR A 258 14.57 4.89 -16.62
N ALA A 259 15.78 4.50 -16.24
CA ALA A 259 16.33 4.93 -14.97
C ALA A 259 16.39 6.46 -14.91
N SER A 260 15.51 7.09 -14.13
CA SER A 260 15.71 8.49 -13.79
C SER A 260 17.08 8.61 -13.12
N ALA A 261 17.87 9.58 -13.59
CA ALA A 261 19.20 9.88 -13.05
C ALA A 261 19.18 10.28 -11.56
N GLU A 262 17.99 10.41 -10.97
CA GLU A 262 17.76 10.89 -9.61
C GLU A 262 17.96 9.83 -8.51
N GLY A 263 18.21 8.56 -8.86
CA GLY A 263 18.33 7.43 -7.92
C GLY A 263 19.62 7.35 -7.09
N GLY A 264 20.35 8.45 -6.87
CA GLY A 264 21.63 8.45 -6.15
C GLY A 264 21.50 8.02 -4.67
N ILE A 265 22.63 7.62 -4.06
CA ILE A 265 22.71 7.27 -2.63
C ILE A 265 22.12 8.38 -1.74
N THR A 266 22.31 9.65 -2.13
CA THR A 266 21.73 10.81 -1.44
C THR A 266 20.21 10.77 -1.40
N GLN A 267 19.55 10.31 -2.46
CA GLN A 267 18.09 10.16 -2.50
C GLN A 267 17.62 9.01 -1.60
N ILE A 268 18.36 7.90 -1.55
CA ILE A 268 18.07 6.77 -0.65
C ILE A 268 18.20 7.20 0.82
N ILE A 269 19.30 7.87 1.17
CA ILE A 269 19.50 8.44 2.51
C ILE A 269 18.37 9.42 2.84
N ARG A 270 18.02 10.30 1.90
CA ARG A 270 16.90 11.24 2.08
C ARG A 270 15.59 10.52 2.32
N ARG A 271 15.29 9.42 1.62
CA ARG A 271 14.05 8.64 1.80
C ARG A 271 13.99 7.98 3.19
N ILE A 272 15.10 7.40 3.64
CA ILE A 272 15.20 6.76 4.96
C ILE A 272 15.11 7.82 6.07
N VAL A 273 15.91 8.89 5.97
CA VAL A 273 16.05 9.91 7.03
C VAL A 273 14.85 10.87 7.06
N ALA A 274 14.36 11.32 5.90
CA ALA A 274 13.24 12.27 5.87
C ALA A 274 11.87 11.62 6.07
N ALA A 275 11.83 10.29 6.29
CA ALA A 275 10.63 9.52 6.58
C ALA A 275 9.47 9.87 5.63
N THR A 276 9.77 10.03 4.33
CA THR A 276 8.82 10.55 3.34
C THR A 276 7.62 9.64 3.12
N TYR A 277 7.69 8.41 3.61
CA TYR A 277 6.60 7.44 3.58
C TYR A 277 5.49 7.73 4.60
N LEU A 278 5.69 8.67 5.54
CA LEU A 278 4.72 8.98 6.60
C LEU A 278 3.69 10.05 6.22
N PHE A 279 3.91 10.82 5.15
CA PHE A 279 3.06 11.96 4.77
C PHE A 279 2.73 11.95 3.28
N THR A 280 1.62 12.58 2.90
CA THR A 280 0.94 12.31 1.63
C THR A 280 0.46 13.57 0.93
N PHE A 281 -0.47 14.30 1.55
CA PHE A 281 -1.24 15.37 0.92
C PHE A 281 -0.57 16.73 1.06
N SER A 282 -0.01 17.02 2.24
CA SER A 282 0.49 18.35 2.55
C SER A 282 1.67 18.35 3.52
N TRP A 283 2.43 19.44 3.51
CA TRP A 283 3.52 19.66 4.45
C TRP A 283 3.02 19.81 5.91
N TRP A 284 1.74 20.13 6.13
CA TRP A 284 1.15 20.17 7.46
C TRP A 284 1.13 18.80 8.15
N GLU A 285 1.14 17.69 7.40
CA GLU A 285 1.34 16.36 8.00
C GLU A 285 2.73 16.25 8.64
N VAL A 286 3.76 16.87 8.05
CA VAL A 286 5.12 16.90 8.64
C VAL A 286 5.11 17.68 9.94
N VAL A 287 4.47 18.85 9.96
CA VAL A 287 4.31 19.66 11.18
C VAL A 287 3.57 18.88 12.26
N ALA A 288 2.46 18.24 11.89
CA ALA A 288 1.68 17.43 12.80
C ALA A 288 2.48 16.25 13.38
N LEU A 289 3.44 15.71 12.64
CA LEU A 289 4.31 14.62 13.09
C LEU A 289 5.54 15.06 13.90
N VAL A 290 5.80 16.36 14.07
CA VAL A 290 6.94 16.86 14.88
C VAL A 290 6.95 16.23 16.29
N PRO A 291 5.83 16.14 17.03
CA PRO A 291 5.80 15.46 18.33
C PRO A 291 6.19 13.98 18.27
N VAL A 292 5.79 13.24 17.22
CA VAL A 292 6.17 11.84 17.00
C VAL A 292 7.67 11.74 16.74
N PHE A 293 8.22 12.59 15.88
CA PHE A 293 9.66 12.59 15.58
C PHE A 293 10.50 12.95 16.80
N GLY A 294 10.06 13.93 17.59
CA GLY A 294 10.67 14.26 18.88
C GLY A 294 10.64 13.07 19.84
N ALA A 295 9.50 12.37 19.92
CA ALA A 295 9.36 11.19 20.76
C ALA A 295 10.28 10.04 20.30
N LEU A 296 10.34 9.78 18.99
CA LEU A 296 11.20 8.79 18.37
C LEU A 296 12.69 9.09 18.63
N ALA A 297 13.11 10.35 18.45
CA ALA A 297 14.49 10.77 18.66
C ALA A 297 14.92 10.62 20.13
N VAL A 298 14.08 11.08 21.08
CA VAL A 298 14.36 10.96 22.52
C VAL A 298 14.37 9.50 22.97
N ALA A 299 13.41 8.69 22.53
CA ALA A 299 13.37 7.28 22.83
C ALA A 299 14.56 6.52 22.22
N GLY A 300 14.90 6.83 20.97
CA GLY A 300 16.04 6.26 20.27
C GLY A 300 17.36 6.58 20.97
N PHE A 301 17.56 7.82 21.40
CA PHE A 301 18.74 8.20 22.17
C PHE A 301 18.83 7.47 23.52
N ALA A 302 17.70 7.32 24.21
CA ALA A 302 17.64 6.53 25.45
C ALA A 302 17.95 5.05 25.20
N ALA A 303 17.49 4.48 24.10
CA ALA A 303 17.79 3.10 23.68
C ALA A 303 19.28 2.92 23.32
N LEU A 304 19.89 3.88 22.62
CA LEU A 304 21.32 3.86 22.27
C LEU A 304 22.23 3.91 23.51
N ARG A 305 21.87 4.70 24.54
CA ARG A 305 22.59 4.68 25.82
C ARG A 305 22.57 3.32 26.52
N ARG A 306 21.65 2.44 26.14
CA ARG A 306 21.48 1.07 26.65
C ARG A 306 21.85 0.02 25.60
N PHE A 307 22.68 0.37 24.61
CA PHE A 307 22.99 -0.53 23.48
C PHE A 307 23.62 -1.86 23.93
N ARG A 308 24.52 -1.81 24.93
CA ARG A 308 25.25 -2.98 25.47
C ARG A 308 24.37 -4.03 26.17
N SER A 309 23.12 -3.71 26.50
CA SER A 309 22.27 -4.58 27.32
C SER A 309 21.06 -5.14 26.58
N GLY A 310 21.01 -5.08 25.25
CA GLY A 310 19.82 -5.47 24.48
C GLY A 310 20.11 -6.42 23.32
N ASP A 311 19.06 -7.10 22.87
CA ASP A 311 19.07 -8.02 21.71
C ASP A 311 19.54 -7.30 20.43
N LEU A 312 20.47 -7.91 19.69
CA LEU A 312 21.03 -7.39 18.45
C LEU A 312 20.13 -7.61 17.23
N LEU A 313 19.02 -8.35 17.36
CA LEU A 313 18.08 -8.63 16.27
C LEU A 313 17.72 -7.39 15.44
N TRP A 314 17.11 -6.39 16.08
CA TRP A 314 16.59 -5.21 15.38
C TRP A 314 17.70 -4.28 14.82
N PRO A 315 18.82 -4.04 15.52
CA PRO A 315 19.98 -3.37 14.94
C PRO A 315 20.55 -4.09 13.71
N VAL A 316 20.71 -5.41 13.75
CA VAL A 316 21.20 -6.19 12.59
C VAL A 316 20.18 -6.13 11.45
N PHE A 317 18.89 -6.28 11.75
CA PHE A 317 17.82 -6.14 10.77
C PHE A 317 17.84 -4.76 10.09
N PHE A 318 18.00 -3.68 10.86
CA PHE A 318 18.17 -2.33 10.31
C PHE A 318 19.35 -2.24 9.34
N VAL A 319 20.52 -2.77 9.73
CA VAL A 319 21.73 -2.75 8.87
C VAL A 319 21.50 -3.53 7.58
N LEU A 320 20.86 -4.70 7.64
CA LEU A 320 20.57 -5.51 6.47
C LEU A 320 19.57 -4.81 5.53
N VAL A 321 18.50 -4.23 6.05
CA VAL A 321 17.51 -3.48 5.25
C VAL A 321 18.13 -2.24 4.63
N ALA A 322 18.93 -1.48 5.40
CA ALA A 322 19.63 -0.31 4.90
C ALA A 322 20.67 -0.68 3.83
N GLY A 323 21.46 -1.74 4.08
CA GLY A 323 22.44 -2.26 3.12
C GLY A 323 21.80 -2.68 1.80
N LEU A 324 20.70 -3.44 1.86
CA LEU A 324 19.95 -3.83 0.66
C LEU A 324 19.33 -2.62 -0.06
N SER A 325 18.84 -1.62 0.70
CA SER A 325 18.31 -0.38 0.13
C SER A 325 19.38 0.41 -0.61
N LEU A 326 20.62 0.41 -0.13
CA LEU A 326 21.75 1.10 -0.77
C LEU A 326 22.19 0.45 -2.09
N LEU A 327 21.90 -0.83 -2.32
CA LEU A 327 22.14 -1.47 -3.61
C LEU A 327 21.24 -0.92 -4.72
N ASN A 328 20.20 -0.16 -4.37
CA ASN A 328 19.29 0.50 -5.30
C ASN A 328 18.73 -0.42 -6.39
N LEU A 329 18.45 -1.67 -6.04
CA LEU A 329 17.93 -2.66 -6.98
C LEU A 329 16.60 -2.18 -7.55
N LYS A 330 16.50 -2.13 -8.88
CA LYS A 330 15.28 -1.82 -9.62
C LYS A 330 14.64 -3.10 -10.10
N LEU A 331 13.31 -3.15 -10.01
CA LEU A 331 12.52 -4.25 -10.54
C LEU A 331 11.34 -3.65 -11.30
N GLY A 332 11.49 -3.53 -12.63
CA GLY A 332 10.59 -2.74 -13.47
C GLY A 332 10.62 -1.25 -13.10
N ALA A 333 9.44 -0.64 -12.95
CA ALA A 333 9.27 0.76 -12.54
C ALA A 333 9.45 0.99 -11.02
N ALA A 334 9.54 -0.06 -10.19
CA ALA A 334 9.57 0.08 -8.74
C ALA A 334 10.99 0.08 -8.17
N LEU A 335 11.29 1.06 -7.30
CA LEU A 335 12.51 1.11 -6.52
C LEU A 335 12.38 0.26 -5.26
N LEU A 336 13.21 -0.78 -5.12
CA LEU A 336 13.20 -1.62 -3.92
C LEU A 336 13.48 -0.82 -2.63
N SER A 337 14.40 0.15 -2.71
CA SER A 337 14.79 1.03 -1.61
C SER A 337 13.60 1.83 -1.04
N GLU A 338 12.65 2.20 -1.91
CA GLU A 338 11.42 2.88 -1.52
C GLU A 338 10.50 1.97 -0.72
N ARG A 339 10.30 0.75 -1.22
CA ARG A 339 9.48 -0.28 -0.58
C ARG A 339 10.10 -0.78 0.73
N LEU A 340 11.42 -0.71 0.88
CA LEU A 340 12.13 -1.08 2.11
C LEU A 340 12.15 0.03 3.17
N ALA A 341 11.87 1.29 2.80
CA ALA A 341 11.97 2.42 3.71
C ALA A 341 11.12 2.27 5.00
N PRO A 342 9.84 1.82 4.96
CA PRO A 342 9.06 1.60 6.18
C PRO A 342 9.73 0.63 7.15
N PHE A 343 10.35 -0.43 6.65
CA PHE A 343 10.98 -1.47 7.46
C PHE A 343 12.19 -0.96 8.26
N THR A 344 12.88 0.08 7.77
CA THR A 344 13.91 0.78 8.57
C THR A 344 13.29 1.50 9.78
N GLY A 345 12.14 2.16 9.60
CA GLY A 345 11.38 2.77 10.69
C GLY A 345 10.89 1.73 11.70
N LEU A 346 10.37 0.60 11.22
CA LEU A 346 9.98 -0.52 12.08
C LEU A 346 11.16 -1.02 12.93
N ALA A 347 12.33 -1.21 12.30
CA ALA A 347 13.54 -1.67 12.98
C ALA A 347 14.00 -0.69 14.08
N ILE A 348 13.93 0.62 13.84
CA ILE A 348 14.25 1.65 14.83
C ILE A 348 13.27 1.57 16.02
N VAL A 349 11.96 1.50 15.74
CA VAL A 349 10.95 1.46 16.80
C VAL A 349 11.03 0.16 17.61
N LEU A 350 11.32 -0.98 16.99
CA LEU A 350 11.48 -2.26 17.70
C LEU A 350 12.83 -2.37 18.42
N THR A 351 13.86 -1.64 17.97
CA THR A 351 15.07 -1.40 18.77
C THR A 351 14.75 -0.60 20.03
N ILE A 352 13.89 0.41 19.95
CA ILE A 352 13.38 1.15 21.12
C ILE A 352 12.53 0.23 22.00
N ALA A 353 11.69 -0.64 21.41
CA ALA A 353 10.87 -1.61 22.13
C ALA A 353 11.73 -2.53 23.02
N SER A 354 12.79 -3.14 22.46
CA SER A 354 13.72 -3.98 23.22
C SER A 354 14.58 -3.23 24.24
N ARG A 355 14.63 -1.89 24.20
CA ARG A 355 15.48 -1.03 25.05
C ARG A 355 14.71 0.17 25.61
N GLN A 356 13.56 -0.09 26.21
CA GLN A 356 12.63 0.96 26.63
C GLN A 356 13.27 2.03 27.53
N PRO A 357 12.87 3.31 27.39
CA PRO A 357 13.22 4.38 28.32
C PRO A 357 12.68 4.15 29.74
N ALA A 358 13.13 5.00 30.68
CA ALA A 358 12.58 5.03 32.05
C ALA A 358 11.07 5.32 32.04
N GLN A 359 10.33 4.74 33.00
CA GLN A 359 8.87 4.77 33.01
C GLN A 359 8.28 6.19 33.02
N ALA A 360 8.90 7.12 33.75
CA ALA A 360 8.49 8.52 33.79
C ALA A 360 8.54 9.16 32.38
N LEU A 361 9.63 8.93 31.65
CA LEU A 361 9.81 9.45 30.30
C LEU A 361 8.82 8.84 29.31
N VAL A 362 8.57 7.53 29.41
CA VAL A 362 7.64 6.81 28.51
C VAL A 362 6.26 7.47 28.46
N ARG A 363 5.72 7.94 29.60
CA ARG A 363 4.40 8.61 29.63
C ARG A 363 4.39 9.89 28.79
N THR A 364 5.39 10.74 28.94
CA THR A 364 5.54 11.97 28.16
C THR A 364 5.70 11.66 26.68
N LEU A 365 6.47 10.64 26.33
CA LEU A 365 6.67 10.23 24.94
C LEU A 365 5.39 9.63 24.32
N CYS A 366 4.58 8.90 25.08
CA CYS A 366 3.27 8.42 24.61
C CYS A 366 2.32 9.58 24.30
N LEU A 367 2.27 10.60 25.17
CA LEU A 367 1.44 11.79 24.95
C LEU A 367 1.90 12.56 23.71
N ALA A 368 3.22 12.72 23.52
CA ALA A 368 3.78 13.33 22.33
C ALA A 368 3.42 12.52 21.06
N ALA A 369 3.62 11.20 21.07
CA ALA A 369 3.27 10.34 19.93
C ALA A 369 1.77 10.40 19.60
N LEU A 370 0.90 10.32 20.62
CA LEU A 370 -0.55 10.43 20.45
C LEU A 370 -0.96 11.79 19.89
N SER A 371 -0.37 12.88 20.39
CA SER A 371 -0.68 14.24 19.89
C SER A 371 -0.35 14.40 18.40
N GLY A 372 0.78 13.84 17.95
CA GLY A 372 1.14 13.90 16.54
C GLY A 372 0.27 12.98 15.67
N LEU A 373 -0.16 11.83 16.20
CA LEU A 373 -1.13 10.97 15.52
C LEU A 373 -2.48 11.68 15.32
N VAL A 374 -2.97 12.37 16.35
CA VAL A 374 -4.19 13.20 16.28
C VAL A 374 -4.05 14.32 15.25
N GLY A 375 -2.92 15.04 15.27
CA GLY A 375 -2.65 16.07 14.28
C GLY A 375 -2.63 15.52 12.85
N GLN A 376 -1.94 14.41 12.62
CA GLN A 376 -1.84 13.77 11.30
C GLN A 376 -3.21 13.32 10.79
N THR A 377 -4.02 12.66 11.62
CA THR A 377 -5.40 12.28 11.30
C THR A 377 -6.24 13.51 10.93
N ALA A 378 -6.17 14.59 11.72
CA ALA A 378 -6.96 15.79 11.46
C ALA A 378 -6.63 16.42 10.10
N VAL A 379 -5.34 16.52 9.76
CA VAL A 379 -4.88 17.02 8.45
C VAL A 379 -5.41 16.13 7.31
N ARG A 380 -5.39 14.80 7.48
CA ARG A 380 -5.93 13.86 6.48
C ARG A 380 -7.43 13.96 6.33
N ALA A 381 -8.17 14.11 7.42
CA ALA A 381 -9.62 14.29 7.35
C ALA A 381 -10.01 15.54 6.53
N ILE A 382 -9.25 16.64 6.69
CA ILE A 382 -9.43 17.85 5.88
C ILE A 382 -9.10 17.55 4.41
N ALA A 383 -7.97 16.88 4.14
CA ALA A 383 -7.59 16.52 2.78
C ALA A 383 -8.63 15.63 2.10
N TYR A 384 -9.15 14.60 2.78
CA TYR A 384 -10.19 13.72 2.27
C TYR A 384 -11.44 14.50 1.87
N LYS A 385 -11.95 15.34 2.78
CA LYS A 385 -13.11 16.20 2.48
C LYS A 385 -12.86 17.14 1.31
N SER A 386 -11.64 17.68 1.17
CA SER A 386 -11.28 18.57 0.06
C SER A 386 -11.23 17.88 -1.30
N TRP A 387 -11.02 16.56 -1.33
CA TRP A 387 -10.99 15.75 -2.56
C TRP A 387 -12.34 15.10 -2.87
N ALA A 388 -13.23 14.97 -1.89
CA ALA A 388 -14.50 14.28 -2.05
C ALA A 388 -15.35 14.79 -3.24
N PRO A 389 -15.55 16.12 -3.45
CA PRO A 389 -16.36 16.59 -4.58
C PRO A 389 -15.81 16.17 -5.95
N VAL A 390 -14.49 16.13 -6.10
CA VAL A 390 -13.80 15.72 -7.34
C VAL A 390 -14.08 14.25 -7.62
N LEU A 391 -13.84 13.38 -6.64
CA LEU A 391 -14.05 11.94 -6.77
C LEU A 391 -15.54 11.60 -6.95
N GLU A 392 -16.44 12.36 -6.32
CA GLU A 392 -17.88 12.23 -6.56
C GLU A 392 -18.27 12.62 -7.98
N SER A 393 -17.61 13.61 -8.58
CA SER A 393 -17.81 13.94 -10.00
C SER A 393 -17.33 12.83 -10.94
N GLU A 394 -16.26 12.11 -10.60
CA GLU A 394 -15.80 10.94 -11.37
C GLU A 394 -16.82 9.79 -11.30
N LEU A 395 -17.38 9.52 -10.12
CA LEU A 395 -18.44 8.52 -9.93
C LEU A 395 -19.70 8.91 -10.73
N ALA A 396 -20.09 10.19 -10.69
CA ALA A 396 -21.21 10.71 -11.46
C ALA A 396 -20.99 10.54 -12.97
N ALA A 397 -19.76 10.75 -13.47
CA ALA A 397 -19.42 10.50 -14.87
C ALA A 397 -19.71 9.05 -15.29
N GLY A 398 -19.47 8.10 -14.40
CA GLY A 398 -19.79 6.69 -14.60
C GLY A 398 -21.30 6.42 -14.63
N HIS A 399 -22.02 6.92 -13.63
CA HIS A 399 -23.48 6.75 -13.53
C HIS A 399 -24.24 7.36 -14.72
N ASP A 400 -23.78 8.52 -15.22
CA ASP A 400 -24.37 9.21 -16.37
C ASP A 400 -24.06 8.50 -17.71
N ASN A 401 -23.16 7.52 -17.72
CA ASN A 401 -22.66 6.82 -18.91
C ASN A 401 -22.55 5.30 -18.69
N PRO A 402 -23.66 4.60 -18.36
CA PRO A 402 -23.61 3.19 -18.02
C PRO A 402 -23.15 2.33 -19.19
N GLY A 403 -22.32 1.33 -18.89
CA GLY A 403 -21.78 0.36 -19.85
C GLY A 403 -20.81 0.94 -20.89
N GLN A 404 -20.43 2.22 -20.78
CA GLN A 404 -19.49 2.86 -21.71
C GLN A 404 -18.03 2.50 -21.39
N THR A 405 -17.14 2.83 -22.31
CA THR A 405 -15.70 2.78 -22.07
C THR A 405 -15.14 4.17 -21.76
N PHE A 406 -14.25 4.22 -20.79
CA PHE A 406 -13.72 5.45 -20.20
C PHE A 406 -12.21 5.52 -20.40
N ALA A 407 -11.73 6.71 -20.73
CA ALA A 407 -10.33 7.10 -20.57
C ALA A 407 -10.26 8.39 -19.74
N ASN A 408 -9.10 8.65 -19.15
CA ASN A 408 -8.88 9.87 -18.39
C ASN A 408 -7.53 10.52 -18.71
N ALA A 409 -7.48 11.84 -18.55
CA ALA A 409 -6.27 12.64 -18.55
C ALA A 409 -6.25 13.50 -17.29
N ASP A 410 -5.15 13.45 -16.54
CA ASP A 410 -4.99 14.20 -15.30
C ASP A 410 -3.96 15.31 -15.48
N LEU A 411 -4.44 16.51 -15.79
CA LEU A 411 -3.64 17.71 -16.05
C LEU A 411 -3.25 18.45 -14.75
N VAL A 412 -3.88 18.12 -13.62
CA VAL A 412 -3.62 18.76 -12.32
C VAL A 412 -2.15 18.62 -11.91
N ALA A 413 -1.57 17.44 -12.14
CA ALA A 413 -0.18 17.14 -11.77
C ALA A 413 0.86 17.90 -12.60
N GLN A 414 0.50 18.39 -13.79
CA GLN A 414 1.43 19.07 -14.69
C GLN A 414 1.62 20.55 -14.35
N ARG A 415 0.69 21.18 -13.59
CA ARG A 415 0.63 22.63 -13.46
C ARG A 415 0.76 23.20 -12.04
N ASP A 416 0.33 22.52 -10.97
CA ASP A 416 0.37 23.15 -9.63
C ASP A 416 0.69 22.23 -8.44
N SER A 417 1.87 22.44 -7.83
CA SER A 417 2.34 21.73 -6.62
C SER A 417 1.76 22.28 -5.32
N ARG A 418 0.95 23.36 -5.37
CA ARG A 418 0.40 24.02 -4.18
C ARG A 418 -0.96 23.46 -3.72
N LEU A 419 -1.63 22.66 -4.55
CA LEU A 419 -3.01 22.17 -4.35
C LEU A 419 -3.10 20.78 -3.66
N PHE A 420 -2.70 20.62 -2.38
CA PHE A 420 -2.95 19.39 -1.58
C PHE A 420 -2.72 18.03 -2.32
N ALA A 421 -1.77 18.00 -3.24
CA ALA A 421 -1.42 16.87 -4.11
C ALA A 421 0.09 16.68 -4.12
N TRP A 422 0.75 16.91 -2.97
CA TRP A 422 2.21 17.00 -2.94
C TRP A 422 2.89 15.71 -3.44
N ARG A 423 2.30 14.55 -3.14
CA ARG A 423 2.87 13.24 -3.49
C ARG A 423 1.91 12.29 -4.20
N ILE A 424 0.62 12.59 -4.28
CA ILE A 424 -0.38 11.68 -4.84
C ILE A 424 -1.24 12.37 -5.89
N ARG A 425 -1.76 11.57 -6.84
CA ARG A 425 -2.67 12.00 -7.90
C ARG A 425 -4.00 11.23 -7.81
N PRO A 426 -4.96 11.64 -6.96
CA PRO A 426 -6.21 10.89 -6.77
C PRO A 426 -7.03 10.69 -8.05
N THR A 427 -6.88 11.59 -9.01
CA THR A 427 -7.55 11.61 -10.32
C THR A 427 -6.82 10.80 -11.40
N LEU A 428 -5.66 10.21 -11.10
CA LEU A 428 -4.82 9.49 -12.08
C LEU A 428 -5.58 8.34 -12.76
N HIS A 429 -6.53 7.74 -12.06
CA HIS A 429 -7.33 6.63 -12.56
C HIS A 429 -8.83 6.91 -12.51
N ALA A 430 -9.23 8.16 -12.77
CA ALA A 430 -10.64 8.58 -12.86
C ALA A 430 -11.47 7.69 -13.80
N ALA A 431 -10.87 7.17 -14.89
CA ALA A 431 -11.53 6.24 -15.79
C ALA A 431 -11.96 4.93 -15.09
N GLN A 432 -11.21 4.46 -14.10
CA GLN A 432 -11.56 3.26 -13.33
C GLN A 432 -12.64 3.57 -12.29
N THR A 433 -12.60 4.76 -11.67
CA THR A 433 -13.68 5.24 -10.80
C THR A 433 -15.02 5.27 -11.55
N ALA A 434 -15.03 5.88 -12.75
CA ALA A 434 -16.21 5.95 -13.59
C ALA A 434 -16.65 4.57 -14.12
N ALA A 435 -15.70 3.71 -14.53
CA ALA A 435 -16.01 2.36 -14.97
C ALA A 435 -16.65 1.51 -13.86
N LEU A 436 -16.18 1.65 -12.62
CA LEU A 436 -16.78 1.00 -11.46
C LEU A 436 -18.24 1.42 -11.28
N ALA A 437 -18.51 2.73 -11.27
CA ALA A 437 -19.85 3.31 -11.07
C ALA A 437 -20.82 3.05 -12.24
N GLY A 438 -20.31 3.05 -13.46
CA GLY A 438 -21.10 2.85 -14.68
C GLY A 438 -21.19 1.39 -15.13
N HIS A 439 -20.57 0.44 -14.42
CA HIS A 439 -20.40 -0.94 -14.88
C HIS A 439 -19.77 -1.04 -16.29
N GLY A 440 -18.83 -0.13 -16.58
CA GLY A 440 -18.15 0.00 -17.85
C GLY A 440 -16.72 -0.56 -17.84
N VAL A 441 -15.86 0.00 -18.69
CA VAL A 441 -14.42 -0.36 -18.74
C VAL A 441 -13.55 0.89 -18.75
N GLY A 442 -12.61 0.99 -17.82
CA GLY A 442 -11.55 2.01 -17.85
C GLY A 442 -10.35 1.51 -18.67
N LEU A 443 -9.87 2.31 -19.63
CA LEU A 443 -8.85 1.89 -20.61
C LEU A 443 -7.48 2.57 -20.44
N SER A 444 -7.34 3.60 -19.61
CA SER A 444 -6.13 4.43 -19.49
C SER A 444 -5.25 4.15 -18.27
N SER A 445 -5.32 2.95 -17.69
CA SER A 445 -4.45 2.58 -16.55
C SER A 445 -3.25 1.74 -17.01
N PRO A 446 -2.02 2.06 -16.60
CA PRO A 446 -0.85 1.25 -16.91
C PRO A 446 -0.84 -0.06 -16.12
N LEU A 447 -1.57 -0.15 -14.99
CA LEU A 447 -1.54 -1.35 -14.14
C LEU A 447 -2.08 -2.59 -14.89
N PRO A 448 -3.28 -2.60 -15.50
CA PRO A 448 -3.75 -3.75 -16.26
C PRO A 448 -2.98 -3.97 -17.58
N SER A 449 -2.16 -3.00 -18.02
CA SER A 449 -1.41 -3.14 -19.27
C SER A 449 -0.25 -4.12 -19.11
N THR A 450 -0.15 -5.03 -20.08
CA THR A 450 0.96 -5.99 -20.17
C THR A 450 2.28 -5.32 -20.55
N ARG A 451 2.23 -4.06 -21.01
CA ARG A 451 3.41 -3.27 -21.31
C ARG A 451 4.18 -2.85 -20.07
N TYR A 452 3.48 -2.51 -18.99
CA TYR A 452 4.10 -1.88 -17.80
C TYR A 452 4.19 -2.79 -16.59
N PHE A 453 3.15 -3.57 -16.31
CA PHE A 453 3.10 -4.40 -15.11
C PHE A 453 2.61 -5.80 -15.41
N GLY A 454 1.48 -5.98 -16.10
CA GLY A 454 1.04 -7.29 -16.60
C GLY A 454 0.82 -8.40 -15.56
N TYR A 455 1.09 -8.20 -14.27
CA TYR A 455 0.98 -9.23 -13.24
C TYR A 455 -0.28 -9.11 -12.37
N PHE A 456 -1.26 -8.32 -12.81
CA PHE A 456 -2.53 -8.19 -12.09
C PHE A 456 -3.52 -9.29 -12.48
N PRO A 457 -4.55 -9.57 -11.64
CA PRO A 457 -5.52 -10.64 -11.91
C PRO A 457 -6.26 -10.47 -13.23
N LEU A 458 -6.54 -9.22 -13.60
CA LEU A 458 -7.11 -8.86 -14.89
C LEU A 458 -6.09 -8.02 -15.66
N GLN A 459 -5.85 -8.42 -16.90
CA GLN A 459 -4.98 -7.73 -17.84
C GLN A 459 -5.79 -7.24 -19.02
N TYR A 460 -5.35 -6.17 -19.67
CA TYR A 460 -5.91 -5.85 -20.99
C TYR A 460 -5.56 -6.95 -21.99
N VAL A 461 -6.53 -7.29 -22.84
CA VAL A 461 -6.29 -8.10 -24.04
C VAL A 461 -5.27 -7.36 -24.90
N GLU A 462 -4.15 -8.00 -25.22
CA GLU A 462 -2.98 -7.34 -25.83
C GLU A 462 -3.32 -6.58 -27.12
N ALA A 463 -4.18 -7.13 -27.98
CA ALA A 463 -4.63 -6.50 -29.21
C ALA A 463 -5.51 -5.26 -29.00
N ARG A 464 -6.07 -5.09 -27.80
CA ARG A 464 -6.99 -4.01 -27.40
C ARG A 464 -6.44 -3.19 -26.24
N ASP A 465 -5.16 -3.37 -25.90
CA ASP A 465 -4.50 -2.63 -24.82
C ASP A 465 -4.28 -1.17 -25.26
N PHE A 466 -5.11 -0.28 -24.72
CA PHE A 466 -5.06 1.14 -25.02
C PHE A 466 -3.72 1.77 -24.62
N MET A 467 -3.17 1.43 -23.45
CA MET A 467 -1.87 1.95 -23.00
C MET A 467 -0.70 1.48 -23.87
N ARG A 468 -0.82 0.31 -24.51
CA ARG A 468 0.16 -0.14 -25.50
C ARG A 468 0.01 0.63 -26.82
N ALA A 469 -1.22 0.90 -27.26
CA ALA A 469 -1.49 1.62 -28.49
C ALA A 469 -1.23 3.14 -28.39
N THR A 470 -1.36 3.71 -27.20
CA THR A 470 -1.15 5.14 -26.91
C THR A 470 -0.15 5.31 -25.75
N PRO A 471 1.16 5.12 -26.02
CA PRO A 471 2.23 5.12 -25.02
C PRO A 471 2.25 6.28 -24.04
N ASP A 472 1.97 7.46 -24.56
CA ASP A 472 2.17 8.71 -23.84
C ASP A 472 0.85 9.29 -23.38
N TRP A 473 -0.20 8.47 -23.27
CA TRP A 473 -1.55 8.94 -22.97
C TRP A 473 -1.66 9.75 -21.69
N GLN A 474 -0.86 9.41 -20.66
CA GLN A 474 -0.89 10.10 -19.37
C GLN A 474 -0.18 11.46 -19.37
N ASP A 475 0.79 11.65 -20.27
CA ASP A 475 1.69 12.81 -20.25
C ASP A 475 1.56 13.70 -21.49
N ALA A 476 1.41 13.10 -22.68
CA ALA A 476 1.27 13.76 -23.97
C ALA A 476 0.58 12.83 -25.00
N PRO A 477 -0.75 12.65 -24.94
CA PRO A 477 -1.44 11.77 -25.88
C PRO A 477 -1.27 12.23 -27.34
N ASP A 478 -0.99 11.28 -28.24
CA ASP A 478 -0.92 11.50 -29.69
C ASP A 478 -2.28 11.29 -30.35
N ALA A 479 -2.83 12.35 -30.95
CA ALA A 479 -4.15 12.31 -31.60
C ALA A 479 -4.22 11.27 -32.73
N ALA A 480 -3.12 11.07 -33.47
CA ALA A 480 -3.09 10.07 -34.55
C ALA A 480 -3.18 8.64 -33.99
N SER A 481 -2.43 8.33 -32.94
CA SER A 481 -2.49 7.04 -32.23
C SER A 481 -3.87 6.77 -31.65
N VAL A 482 -4.53 7.79 -31.09
CA VAL A 482 -5.89 7.69 -30.56
C VAL A 482 -6.92 7.41 -31.66
N ALA A 483 -6.85 8.16 -32.76
CA ALA A 483 -7.72 7.94 -33.92
C ALA A 483 -7.53 6.54 -34.51
N LYS A 484 -6.27 6.10 -34.67
CA LYS A 484 -5.93 4.76 -35.12
C LYS A 484 -6.49 3.68 -34.19
N TYR A 485 -6.36 3.85 -32.87
CA TYR A 485 -6.91 2.91 -31.91
C TYR A 485 -8.44 2.82 -32.02
N ARG A 486 -9.14 3.95 -32.13
CA ARG A 486 -10.60 4.00 -32.30
C ARG A 486 -11.07 3.30 -33.57
N ALA A 487 -10.37 3.53 -34.69
CA ALA A 487 -10.70 2.89 -35.97
C ALA A 487 -10.55 1.36 -35.90
N GLY A 488 -9.58 0.86 -35.14
CA GLY A 488 -9.29 -0.57 -35.01
C GLY A 488 -10.10 -1.32 -33.94
N ASN A 489 -10.74 -0.62 -32.99
CA ASN A 489 -11.32 -1.25 -31.80
C ASN A 489 -12.77 -0.81 -31.57
N ARG A 490 -13.71 -1.74 -31.75
CA ARG A 490 -15.09 -1.56 -31.29
C ARG A 490 -15.09 -1.38 -29.78
N GLY A 491 -15.69 -0.28 -29.30
CA GLY A 491 -15.71 0.07 -27.88
C GLY A 491 -14.50 0.89 -27.40
N ALA A 492 -13.69 1.47 -28.30
CA ALA A 492 -12.66 2.45 -27.89
C ALA A 492 -13.25 3.58 -27.02
N PRO A 493 -12.44 4.27 -26.19
CA PRO A 493 -12.95 5.14 -25.12
C PRO A 493 -14.00 6.13 -25.62
N GLN A 494 -15.25 5.93 -25.19
CA GLN A 494 -16.42 6.73 -25.57
C GLN A 494 -16.54 8.01 -24.74
N VAL A 495 -16.05 7.94 -23.51
CA VAL A 495 -16.03 9.05 -22.56
C VAL A 495 -14.59 9.36 -22.15
N LEU A 496 -14.21 10.63 -22.24
CA LEU A 496 -12.96 11.16 -21.72
C LEU A 496 -13.24 11.99 -20.47
N ILE A 497 -12.54 11.67 -19.39
CA ILE A 497 -12.55 12.44 -18.15
C ILE A 497 -11.26 13.24 -18.05
N VAL A 498 -11.34 14.57 -18.06
CA VAL A 498 -10.18 15.45 -17.92
C VAL A 498 -10.24 16.16 -16.58
N SER A 499 -9.27 15.87 -15.72
CA SER A 499 -9.07 16.59 -14.46
C SER A 499 -8.08 17.72 -14.69
N ALA A 500 -8.50 18.97 -14.46
CA ALA A 500 -7.69 20.16 -14.69
C ALA A 500 -7.75 21.12 -13.50
N SER A 501 -6.77 22.01 -13.41
CA SER A 501 -6.75 23.12 -12.44
C SER A 501 -7.39 24.41 -12.99
N ASP A 502 -7.78 24.40 -14.27
CA ASP A 502 -8.29 25.54 -15.05
C ASP A 502 -9.18 25.05 -16.22
N ASP A 503 -9.82 26.02 -16.92
CA ASP A 503 -10.77 25.82 -18.02
C ASP A 503 -10.19 25.12 -19.29
N ASP A 504 -8.90 24.76 -19.31
CA ASP A 504 -8.23 24.15 -20.47
C ASP A 504 -8.68 22.71 -20.76
N GLY A 505 -9.40 22.06 -19.84
CA GLY A 505 -9.79 20.65 -19.96
C GLY A 505 -10.67 20.36 -21.18
N THR A 506 -11.61 21.24 -21.51
CA THR A 506 -12.49 21.10 -22.70
C THR A 506 -11.69 21.28 -23.99
N ALA A 507 -10.82 22.28 -24.04
CA ALA A 507 -9.93 22.54 -25.17
C ALA A 507 -8.99 21.35 -25.41
N PHE A 508 -8.46 20.76 -24.34
CA PHE A 508 -7.66 19.53 -24.41
C PHE A 508 -8.48 18.38 -25.02
N ALA A 509 -9.68 18.12 -24.51
CA ALA A 509 -10.55 17.04 -24.99
C ALA A 509 -10.89 17.17 -26.49
N SER A 510 -11.13 18.39 -26.96
CA SER A 510 -11.47 18.68 -28.36
C SER A 510 -10.39 18.26 -29.37
N ARG A 511 -9.11 18.34 -28.99
CA ARG A 511 -7.97 17.92 -29.83
C ARG A 511 -7.99 16.41 -30.13
N PHE A 512 -8.70 15.65 -29.33
CA PHE A 512 -8.87 14.20 -29.46
C PHE A 512 -10.26 13.81 -29.95
N GLY A 513 -11.05 14.75 -30.49
CA GLY A 513 -12.37 14.49 -31.06
C GLY A 513 -13.48 14.28 -30.04
N TYR A 514 -13.29 14.69 -28.78
CA TYR A 514 -14.36 14.77 -27.78
C TYR A 514 -14.95 16.18 -27.74
N GLY A 515 -16.27 16.32 -27.90
CA GLY A 515 -16.90 17.63 -28.09
C GLY A 515 -18.11 17.92 -27.21
N ASP A 516 -18.84 16.90 -26.76
CA ASP A 516 -19.97 17.05 -25.84
C ASP A 516 -19.45 16.98 -24.40
N CYS A 517 -18.99 18.12 -23.88
CA CYS A 517 -18.35 18.23 -22.57
C CYS A 517 -19.30 18.80 -21.52
N ARG A 518 -19.36 18.13 -20.36
CA ARG A 518 -19.94 18.66 -19.13
C ARG A 518 -18.83 18.99 -18.14
N THR A 519 -18.79 20.22 -17.65
CA THR A 519 -17.82 20.68 -16.66
C THR A 519 -18.45 20.71 -15.27
N THR A 520 -17.75 20.15 -14.30
CA THR A 520 -18.05 20.27 -12.87
C THR A 520 -16.93 21.05 -12.21
N ASP A 521 -17.22 22.27 -11.77
CA ASP A 521 -16.31 23.06 -10.93
C ASP A 521 -16.43 22.61 -9.47
N THR A 522 -15.30 22.20 -8.88
CA THR A 522 -15.19 21.77 -7.48
C THR A 522 -14.38 22.75 -6.63
N GLY A 523 -14.22 23.98 -7.11
CA GLY A 523 -13.47 25.06 -6.48
C GLY A 523 -12.07 25.20 -7.09
N ALA A 524 -11.08 24.51 -6.52
CA ALA A 524 -9.70 24.60 -7.01
C ALA A 524 -9.40 23.65 -8.19
N ARG A 525 -10.40 22.89 -8.66
CA ARG A 525 -10.24 21.80 -9.63
C ARG A 525 -11.50 21.68 -10.47
N GLU A 526 -11.32 21.39 -11.73
CA GLU A 526 -12.39 21.13 -12.70
C GLU A 526 -12.32 19.70 -13.20
N ILE A 527 -13.49 19.07 -13.30
CA ILE A 527 -13.67 17.78 -13.96
C ILE A 527 -14.51 17.99 -15.21
N ASN A 528 -13.91 17.71 -16.36
CA ASN A 528 -14.56 17.80 -17.67
C ASN A 528 -14.86 16.38 -18.17
N VAL A 529 -16.13 16.05 -18.34
CA VAL A 529 -16.60 14.76 -18.86
C VAL A 529 -17.05 14.97 -20.29
N CYS A 530 -16.28 14.48 -21.25
CA CYS A 530 -16.50 14.74 -22.66
C CYS A 530 -16.79 13.45 -23.44
N LYS A 531 -17.81 13.48 -24.31
CA LYS A 531 -18.15 12.35 -25.19
C LYS A 531 -17.61 12.56 -26.61
N VAL A 532 -17.37 11.45 -27.32
CA VAL A 532 -16.97 11.50 -28.73
C VAL A 532 -18.01 12.28 -29.53
N SER A 533 -17.57 13.27 -30.30
CA SER A 533 -18.49 14.10 -31.09
C SER A 533 -19.15 13.26 -32.18
N THR A 534 -20.49 13.19 -32.17
CA THR A 534 -21.28 12.53 -33.21
C THR A 534 -21.11 13.18 -34.59
N GLN A 535 -20.64 14.44 -34.65
CA GLN A 535 -20.47 15.18 -35.91
C GLN A 535 -19.26 14.72 -36.74
N LEU A 536 -18.22 14.13 -36.12
CA LEU A 536 -17.05 13.63 -36.86
C LEU A 536 -17.33 12.33 -37.63
N SER A 537 -18.40 11.60 -37.27
CA SER A 537 -18.81 10.38 -37.97
C SER A 537 -19.36 10.65 -39.37
N ALA A 538 -19.91 11.83 -39.62
CA ALA A 538 -20.58 12.15 -40.89
C ALA A 538 -19.63 12.71 -41.97
N ALA A 539 -18.38 13.00 -41.64
CA ALA A 539 -17.38 13.54 -42.57
C ALA A 539 -16.38 12.48 -43.10
N HIS A 540 -16.48 11.24 -42.61
CA HIS A 540 -15.62 10.13 -43.01
C HIS A 540 -16.37 8.90 -43.54
N ASP A 541 -17.71 8.96 -43.59
CA ASP A 541 -18.54 8.14 -44.47
C ASP A 541 -18.87 8.95 -45.72
#